data_AF-A0A1V9HQM5-F1
#
_entry.id   AF-A0A1V9HQM5-F1
#
_cell.length_a   1.000
_cell.length_b   1.000
_cell.length_c   1.000
_cell.angle_alpha   90.00
_cell.angle_beta   90.00
_cell.angle_gamma   90.00
#
_symmetry.space_group_name_H-M   'P 1'
#
loop_
_entity.id
_entity.type
_entity.pdbx_description
1 polymer ?
#
loop_
_entity_poly.entity_id
_entity_poly.type
_entity_poly.pdbx_seq_one_letter_code
_entity_poly.pdbx_strand_id
1 'polypeptide(L)'
;MLQEPLFADHQLEPPPVRIECGAELTVRGLLLEGDWLTLMSRDQFLFERRAGLLEEIGSAGPLLRRQIGLTMRADWYPTRMQSAFVQTLRQVCAERVQPADAQGGPFRYCPPVCAPPPLRLRAAKSESDS
;
A
#
# COMPACT_ATOMS: atom_id res chain seq x y z
N MET A 1 3.50 12.35 16.33
CA MET A 1 4.61 11.73 17.10
C MET A 1 4.89 10.27 16.72
N LEU A 2 5.09 9.92 15.43
CA LEU A 2 5.48 8.55 15.04
C LEU A 2 7.00 8.35 14.95
N GLN A 3 7.78 9.43 14.92
CA GLN A 3 9.24 9.38 14.73
C GLN A 3 10.02 9.29 16.05
N GLU A 4 9.49 9.84 17.15
CA GLU A 4 10.21 9.90 18.44
C GLU A 4 10.69 8.54 18.95
N PRO A 5 9.89 7.44 18.88
CA PRO A 5 10.37 6.13 19.32
C PRO A 5 11.57 5.61 18.51
N LEU A 6 11.68 5.96 17.22
CA LEU A 6 12.80 5.53 16.36
C LEU A 6 14.11 6.16 16.80
N PHE A 7 14.11 7.48 17.00
CA PHE A 7 15.33 8.19 17.40
C PHE A 7 15.70 7.88 18.85
N ALA A 8 14.71 7.74 19.74
CA ALA A 8 14.94 7.37 21.14
C ALA A 8 15.60 5.99 21.30
N ASP A 9 15.20 4.98 20.51
CA ASP A 9 15.82 3.64 20.54
C ASP A 9 17.32 3.68 20.18
N HIS A 10 17.70 4.62 19.32
CA HIS A 10 19.09 4.86 18.93
C HIS A 10 19.80 5.90 19.82
N GLN A 11 19.19 6.36 20.91
CA GLN A 11 19.71 7.39 21.81
C GLN A 11 20.04 8.71 21.07
N LEU A 12 19.26 9.01 20.02
CA LEU A 12 19.36 10.23 19.24
C LEU A 12 18.21 11.17 19.59
N GLU A 13 18.47 12.48 19.52
CA GLU A 13 17.42 13.48 19.56
C GLU A 13 16.71 13.52 18.20
N PRO A 14 15.36 13.43 18.16
CA PRO A 14 14.63 13.49 16.90
C PRO A 14 14.80 14.88 16.24
N PRO A 15 14.86 14.95 14.91
CA PRO A 15 14.92 16.24 14.22
C PRO A 15 13.62 17.03 14.47
N PRO A 16 13.69 18.38 14.46
CA PRO A 16 12.50 19.20 14.68
C PRO A 16 11.47 18.97 13.57
N VAL A 17 10.24 18.66 13.96
CA VAL A 17 9.11 18.51 13.03
C VAL A 17 8.74 19.87 12.47
N ARG A 18 8.89 20.04 11.15
CA ARG A 18 8.59 21.31 10.45
C ARG A 18 7.12 21.40 10.05
N ILE A 19 6.50 20.27 9.69
CA ILE A 19 5.11 20.18 9.24
C ILE A 19 4.52 18.87 9.79
N GLU A 20 3.33 18.95 10.38
CA GLU A 20 2.52 17.79 10.74
C GLU A 20 1.22 17.82 9.90
N CYS A 21 0.97 16.76 9.14
CA CYS A 21 -0.18 16.67 8.24
C CYS A 21 -0.69 15.23 8.15
N GLY A 22 -2.00 15.03 8.29
CA GLY A 22 -2.65 13.73 8.12
C GLY A 22 -3.07 13.41 6.67
N ALA A 23 -2.83 14.31 5.72
CA ALA A 23 -3.22 14.14 4.33
C ALA A 23 -2.06 13.61 3.50
N GLU A 24 -2.10 12.32 3.14
CA GLU A 24 -1.04 11.63 2.40
C GLU A 24 -0.72 12.29 1.05
N LEU A 25 -1.74 12.78 0.35
CA LEU A 25 -1.56 13.49 -0.92
C LEU A 25 -0.75 14.78 -0.75
N THR A 26 -0.99 15.52 0.33
CA THR A 26 -0.23 16.73 0.64
C THR A 26 1.22 16.38 0.98
N VAL A 27 1.45 15.33 1.77
CA VAL A 27 2.79 14.84 2.10
C VAL A 27 3.57 14.47 0.83
N ARG A 28 2.95 13.74 -0.09
CA ARG A 28 3.57 13.38 -1.38
C ARG A 28 3.86 14.61 -2.25
N GLY A 29 2.95 15.57 -2.31
CA GLY A 29 3.19 16.83 -3.01
C GLY A 29 4.39 17.58 -2.46
N LEU A 30 4.50 17.69 -1.13
CA LEU A 30 5.68 18.31 -0.50
C LEU A 30 6.97 17.60 -0.86
N LEU A 31 7.00 16.26 -0.76
CA LEU A 31 8.17 15.45 -1.11
C LEU A 31 8.64 15.63 -2.56
N LEU A 32 7.73 15.90 -3.49
CA LEU A 32 8.05 16.10 -4.91
C LEU A 32 8.55 17.51 -5.22
N GLU A 33 8.15 18.50 -4.42
CA GLU A 33 8.42 19.93 -4.68
C GLU A 33 9.62 20.47 -3.88
N GLY A 34 10.25 19.67 -3.02
CA GLY A 34 11.38 20.14 -2.21
C GLY A 34 12.14 19.07 -1.44
N ASP A 35 13.03 19.51 -0.56
CA ASP A 35 13.89 18.64 0.25
C ASP A 35 13.22 18.29 1.58
N TRP A 36 12.32 17.31 1.52
CA TRP A 36 11.55 16.85 2.67
C TRP A 36 11.79 15.37 2.95
N LEU A 37 11.71 15.02 4.22
CA LEU A 37 11.77 13.64 4.68
C LEU A 37 10.58 13.35 5.59
N THR A 38 10.02 12.15 5.46
CA THR A 38 8.95 11.68 6.31
C THR A 38 9.04 10.16 6.50
N LEU A 39 8.33 9.65 7.49
CA LEU A 39 8.10 8.21 7.64
C LEU A 39 6.76 7.84 7.01
N MET A 40 6.80 6.92 6.05
CA MET A 40 5.62 6.37 5.39
C MET A 40 5.82 4.91 5.03
N SER A 41 4.72 4.16 4.93
CA SER A 41 4.73 2.81 4.36
C SER A 41 5.15 2.87 2.91
N ARG A 42 5.85 1.83 2.44
CA ARG A 42 6.24 1.67 1.04
C ARG A 42 5.07 1.78 0.06
N ASP A 43 3.90 1.46 0.55
CA ASP A 43 2.66 1.40 -0.22
C ASP A 43 2.06 2.78 -0.46
N GLN A 44 2.35 3.74 0.41
CA GLN A 44 1.81 5.09 0.32
C GLN A 44 2.40 5.90 -0.84
N PHE A 45 3.62 5.58 -1.29
CA PHE A 45 4.30 6.23 -2.42
C PHE A 45 4.71 5.26 -3.54
N LEU A 46 3.98 4.14 -3.68
CA LEU A 46 4.32 3.08 -4.65
C LEU A 46 4.48 3.60 -6.08
N PHE A 47 3.64 4.55 -6.50
CA PHE A 47 3.67 5.09 -7.86
C PHE A 47 4.86 6.02 -8.10
N GLU A 48 5.15 6.91 -7.16
CA GLU A 48 6.32 7.78 -7.21
C GLU A 48 7.62 6.98 -7.25
N ARG A 49 7.72 5.93 -6.42
CA ARG A 49 8.87 5.03 -6.46
C ARG A 49 9.04 4.38 -7.83
N ARG A 50 7.95 3.86 -8.42
CA ARG A 50 7.98 3.24 -9.75
C ARG A 50 8.35 4.22 -10.86
N ALA A 51 7.96 5.48 -10.71
CA ALA A 51 8.32 6.54 -11.64
C ALA A 51 9.74 7.06 -11.41
N GLY A 52 10.47 6.58 -10.40
CA GLY A 52 11.80 7.08 -10.03
C GLY A 52 11.77 8.50 -9.45
N LEU A 53 10.61 8.96 -8.97
CA LEU A 53 10.44 10.32 -8.44
C LEU A 53 10.77 10.42 -6.96
N LEU A 54 10.54 9.36 -6.20
CA LEU A 54 10.84 9.28 -4.76
C LEU A 54 11.53 7.96 -4.43
N GLU A 55 12.45 7.99 -3.47
CA GLU A 55 13.25 6.83 -3.07
C GLU A 55 13.23 6.65 -1.55
N GLU A 56 13.41 5.42 -1.08
CA GLU A 56 13.52 5.11 0.35
C GLU A 56 14.96 5.32 0.82
N ILE A 57 15.19 6.23 1.77
CA ILE A 57 16.53 6.52 2.30
C ILE A 57 16.95 5.50 3.38
N GLY A 58 15.99 4.85 4.04
CA GLY A 58 16.26 3.84 5.05
C GLY A 58 15.00 3.17 5.59
N SER A 59 15.20 2.06 6.30
CA SER A 59 14.12 1.32 6.97
C SER A 59 13.95 1.82 8.40
N ALA A 60 12.70 2.05 8.80
CA ALA A 60 12.33 2.49 10.14
C ALA A 60 12.41 1.38 11.21
N GLY A 61 12.93 0.19 10.85
CA GLY A 61 13.12 -0.93 11.75
C GLY A 61 11.81 -1.63 12.19
N PRO A 62 11.91 -2.69 13.00
CA PRO A 62 10.76 -3.44 13.49
C PRO A 62 9.91 -2.64 14.49
N LEU A 63 10.52 -1.68 15.21
CA LEU A 63 9.86 -0.85 16.23
C LEU A 63 8.70 -0.03 15.68
N LEU A 64 8.79 0.40 14.43
CA LEU A 64 7.75 1.20 13.77
C LEU A 64 6.82 0.37 12.88
N ARG A 65 6.90 -0.97 12.96
CA ARG A 65 5.94 -1.84 12.28
C ARG A 65 4.60 -1.78 13.00
N ARG A 66 3.64 -1.10 12.39
CA ARG A 66 2.24 -1.08 12.85
C ARG A 66 1.47 -2.27 12.28
N GLN A 67 0.66 -2.91 13.12
CA GLN A 67 -0.33 -3.88 12.66
C GLN A 67 -1.58 -3.12 12.16
N ILE A 68 -2.00 -3.40 10.93
CA ILE A 68 -3.25 -2.87 10.37
C ILE A 68 -4.34 -3.90 10.61
N GLY A 69 -5.41 -3.49 11.29
CA GLY A 69 -6.51 -4.37 11.66
C GLY A 69 -7.86 -3.85 11.18
N LEU A 70 -8.86 -4.74 11.25
CA LEU A 70 -10.26 -4.41 11.06
C LEU A 70 -10.90 -4.29 12.45
N THR A 71 -11.48 -3.13 12.76
CA THR A 71 -12.27 -2.92 13.98
C THR A 71 -13.75 -3.03 13.64
N MET A 72 -14.51 -3.75 14.46
CA MET A 72 -15.94 -3.98 14.28
C MET A 72 -16.66 -3.71 15.61
N ARG A 73 -17.93 -3.30 15.54
CA ARG A 73 -18.75 -3.20 16.76
C ARG A 73 -18.95 -4.58 17.37
N ALA A 74 -18.92 -4.67 18.70
CA ALA A 74 -19.12 -5.94 19.40
C ALA A 74 -20.51 -6.56 19.15
N ASP A 75 -21.52 -5.72 18.91
CA ASP A 75 -22.91 -6.09 18.61
C ASP A 75 -23.21 -6.11 17.10
N TRP A 76 -22.17 -6.22 16.25
CA TRP A 76 -22.35 -6.23 14.81
C TRP A 76 -22.92 -7.56 14.31
N TYR A 77 -24.06 -7.50 13.63
CA TYR A 77 -24.66 -8.61 12.90
C TYR A 77 -24.48 -8.39 11.39
N PRO A 78 -23.42 -8.94 10.77
CA PRO A 78 -23.12 -8.66 9.38
C PRO A 78 -24.18 -9.25 8.44
N THR A 79 -24.50 -8.52 7.38
CA THR A 79 -25.22 -9.11 6.25
C THR A 79 -24.39 -10.21 5.59
N ARG A 80 -25.01 -11.02 4.72
CA ARG A 80 -24.29 -12.03 3.94
C ARG A 80 -23.12 -11.44 3.15
N MET A 81 -23.33 -10.29 2.51
CA MET A 81 -22.31 -9.59 1.73
C MET A 81 -21.18 -9.07 2.62
N GLN A 82 -21.50 -8.52 3.80
CA GLN A 82 -20.48 -8.06 4.74
C GLN A 82 -19.64 -9.22 5.28
N SER A 83 -20.26 -10.35 5.58
CA SER A 83 -19.56 -11.57 6.01
C SER A 83 -18.61 -12.07 4.91
N ALA A 84 -19.09 -12.13 3.67
CA ALA A 84 -18.28 -12.51 2.51
C ALA A 84 -17.10 -11.54 2.30
N PHE A 85 -17.31 -10.23 2.48
CA PHE A 85 -16.24 -9.23 2.41
C PHE A 85 -15.18 -9.48 3.49
N VAL A 86 -15.56 -9.68 4.76
CA VAL A 86 -14.60 -9.93 5.84
C VAL A 86 -13.83 -11.22 5.63
N GLN A 87 -14.48 -12.28 5.15
CA GLN A 87 -13.82 -13.54 4.80
C GLN A 87 -12.80 -13.34 3.69
N THR A 88 -13.19 -12.63 2.62
CA THR A 88 -12.29 -12.31 1.49
C THR A 88 -11.10 -11.48 1.97
N LEU A 89 -11.35 -10.46 2.80
CA LEU A 89 -10.30 -9.61 3.37
C LEU A 89 -9.31 -10.45 4.19
N ARG A 90 -9.80 -11.35 5.05
CA ARG A 90 -8.95 -12.25 5.84
C ARG A 90 -8.12 -13.18 4.96
N GLN A 91 -8.73 -13.77 3.93
CA GLN A 91 -8.03 -14.65 2.98
C GLN A 91 -6.91 -13.89 2.27
N VAL A 92 -7.22 -12.72 1.69
CA VAL A 92 -6.25 -11.89 0.99
C VAL A 92 -5.12 -11.43 1.94
N CYS A 93 -5.45 -11.07 3.18
CA CYS A 93 -4.42 -10.74 4.17
C CYS A 93 -3.52 -11.95 4.48
N ALA A 94 -4.09 -13.14 4.69
CA ALA A 94 -3.33 -14.37 4.97
C ALA A 94 -2.39 -14.74 3.80
N GLU A 95 -2.87 -14.63 2.56
CA GLU A 95 -2.05 -14.81 1.35
C GLU A 95 -0.91 -13.78 1.26
N ARG A 96 -1.13 -12.57 1.81
CA ARG A 96 -0.14 -11.49 1.87
C ARG A 96 0.82 -11.59 3.06
N VAL A 97 0.55 -12.40 4.10
CA VAL A 97 1.50 -12.68 5.21
C VAL A 97 2.58 -13.67 4.75
N GLN A 98 3.26 -13.36 3.64
CA GLN A 98 4.59 -13.88 3.42
C GLN A 98 5.55 -13.08 4.31
N PRO A 99 6.61 -13.69 4.88
CA PRO A 99 7.59 -12.93 5.64
C PRO A 99 8.07 -11.80 4.74
N ALA A 100 8.08 -10.57 5.26
CA ALA A 100 8.65 -9.42 4.58
C ALA A 100 10.14 -9.70 4.34
N ASP A 101 10.45 -10.40 3.27
CA ASP A 101 11.73 -10.34 2.61
C ASP A 101 11.98 -8.87 2.29
N ALA A 102 13.19 -8.39 2.57
CA ALA A 102 13.54 -6.97 2.54
C ALA A 102 13.25 -6.29 1.18
N GLN A 103 12.97 -7.09 0.16
CA GLN A 103 12.71 -6.72 -1.22
C GLN A 103 11.21 -6.82 -1.64
N GLY A 104 10.32 -7.42 -0.84
CA GLY A 104 8.94 -7.77 -1.24
C GLY A 104 7.86 -7.21 -0.32
N GLY A 105 7.43 -5.96 -0.55
CA GLY A 105 6.30 -5.36 0.18
C GLY A 105 4.92 -5.97 -0.13
N PRO A 106 3.87 -5.65 0.65
CA PRO A 106 2.55 -6.30 0.58
C PRO A 106 1.76 -6.01 -0.71
N PHE A 107 2.20 -5.06 -1.52
CA PHE A 107 1.71 -4.81 -2.88
C PHE A 107 2.60 -5.58 -3.86
N ARG A 108 2.47 -6.91 -3.84
CA ARG A 108 2.99 -7.75 -4.92
C ARG A 108 2.28 -7.35 -6.20
N TYR A 109 3.02 -6.63 -7.04
CA TYR A 109 2.74 -6.64 -8.46
C TYR A 109 2.79 -8.11 -8.92
N CYS A 110 1.70 -8.60 -9.53
CA CYS A 110 1.83 -9.70 -10.47
C CYS A 110 2.67 -9.13 -11.62
N PRO A 111 3.86 -9.69 -11.97
CA PRO A 111 4.55 -9.28 -13.19
C PRO A 111 3.54 -9.30 -14.35
N PRO A 112 3.67 -8.46 -15.38
CA PRO A 112 2.76 -8.56 -16.50
C PRO A 112 3.04 -9.95 -17.06
N VAL A 113 2.09 -10.88 -16.85
CA VAL A 113 2.08 -12.11 -17.63
C VAL A 113 2.13 -11.62 -19.07
N CYS A 114 3.16 -12.06 -19.79
CA CYS A 114 3.36 -11.84 -21.21
C CYS A 114 1.99 -11.73 -21.87
N ALA A 115 1.73 -10.59 -22.53
CA ALA A 115 0.40 -10.16 -22.95
C ALA A 115 -0.44 -11.36 -23.42
N PRO A 116 -1.64 -11.60 -22.85
CA PRO A 116 -2.48 -12.67 -23.34
C PRO A 116 -2.70 -12.45 -24.84
N PRO A 117 -2.66 -13.51 -25.67
CA PRO A 117 -2.84 -13.37 -27.11
C PRO A 117 -4.14 -12.60 -27.34
N PRO A 118 -4.16 -11.63 -28.29
CA PRO A 118 -5.31 -10.77 -28.47
C PRO A 118 -6.55 -11.63 -28.60
N LEU A 119 -7.55 -11.33 -27.76
CA LEU A 119 -8.86 -11.97 -27.84
C LEU A 119 -9.33 -11.83 -29.27
N ARG A 120 -9.35 -12.96 -30.00
CA ARG A 120 -9.91 -13.00 -31.35
C ARG A 120 -11.38 -12.66 -31.22
N LEU A 121 -11.73 -11.42 -31.56
CA LEU A 121 -13.11 -11.03 -31.76
C LEU A 121 -13.64 -11.92 -32.89
N ARG A 122 -14.50 -12.89 -32.56
CA ARG A 122 -15.25 -13.60 -33.59
C ARG A 122 -16.11 -12.54 -34.28
N ALA A 123 -15.85 -12.30 -35.56
CA ALA A 123 -16.72 -11.48 -36.38
C ALA A 123 -18.16 -11.98 -36.22
N ALA A 124 -19.07 -11.07 -35.88
CA ALA A 124 -20.49 -11.34 -35.91
C ALA A 124 -20.84 -11.90 -37.29
N LYS A 125 -21.51 -13.05 -37.33
CA LYS A 125 -22.14 -13.50 -38.57
C LYS A 125 -23.11 -12.40 -38.98
N SER A 126 -22.89 -11.83 -40.15
CA SER A 126 -23.89 -10.99 -40.81
C SER A 126 -25.11 -11.86 -41.09
N GLU A 127 -26.17 -11.66 -40.31
CA GLU A 127 -27.51 -12.04 -40.75
C GLU A 127 -27.93 -11.00 -41.80
N SER A 128 -27.74 -11.39 -43.06
CA SER A 128 -28.45 -10.80 -44.18
C SER A 128 -28.92 -11.98 -45.00
N ASP A 129 -30.16 -12.40 -44.75
CA ASP A 129 -30.97 -13.03 -45.76
C ASP A 129 -32.46 -12.78 -45.47
N SER A 130 -33.14 -12.38 -46.53
CA SER A 130 -34.57 -12.02 -46.70
C SER A 130 -35.04 -10.65 -46.23
#